data_AF-A0A540NLR3-F1
#
_entry.id   AF-A0A540NLR3-F1
#
_cell.length_a   1.000
_cell.length_b   1.000
_cell.length_c   1.000
_cell.angle_alpha   90.00
_cell.angle_beta   90.00
_cell.angle_gamma   90.00
#
_symmetry.space_group_name_H-M   'P 1'
#
loop_
_entity.id
_entity.type
_entity.pdbx_description
1 polymer ?
#
loop_
_entity_poly.entity_id
_entity_poly.type
_entity_poly.pdbx_seq_one_letter_code
_entity_poly.pdbx_strand_id
1 'polypeptide(L)'
;MHGVTKNPFEEVEAHTSHSIVYVGIDSTLAGLIYFEDHIREDVGQVVKSLSKQGIDVYMLYGDKSNNAEYVASAVGIPKEKVRSS
;
A
#
# COMPACT_ATOMS: atom_id res chain seq x y z
N MET A 1 -0.59 32.97 9.87
CA MET A 1 -1.38 31.89 9.25
C MET A 1 -0.89 31.73 7.81
N HIS A 2 0.20 30.98 7.60
CA HIS A 2 0.68 30.66 6.26
C HIS A 2 0.19 29.27 5.92
N GLY A 3 -0.98 29.24 5.25
CA GLY A 3 -1.54 28.02 4.71
C GLY A 3 -0.64 27.49 3.62
N VAL A 4 -0.23 26.23 3.74
CA VAL A 4 0.46 25.50 2.68
C VAL A 4 -0.59 25.22 1.60
N THR A 5 -0.72 26.14 0.64
CA THR A 5 -1.58 25.97 -0.52
C THR A 5 -0.90 25.00 -1.48
N LYS A 6 -1.42 23.77 -1.53
CA LYS A 6 -0.96 22.58 -2.27
C LYS A 6 0.21 21.83 -1.63
N ASN A 7 -0.06 20.56 -1.31
CA ASN A 7 0.94 19.56 -1.04
C ASN A 7 1.63 19.21 -2.38
N PRO A 8 2.92 19.53 -2.59
CA PRO A 8 3.62 19.26 -3.85
C PRO A 8 3.81 17.76 -4.12
N PHE A 9 3.36 16.89 -3.22
CA PHE A 9 3.45 15.43 -3.30
C PHE A 9 2.08 14.76 -3.47
N GLU A 10 1.00 15.51 -3.73
CA GLU A 10 -0.34 14.97 -4.07
C GLU A 10 -0.27 13.90 -5.18
N GLU A 11 0.63 14.07 -6.15
CA GLU A 11 0.83 13.14 -7.25
C GLU A 11 1.40 11.77 -6.81
N VAL A 12 2.14 11.75 -5.69
CA VAL A 12 2.83 10.55 -5.16
C VAL A 12 1.90 9.68 -4.30
N GLU A 13 0.88 10.28 -3.68
CA GLU A 13 -0.08 9.61 -2.80
C GLU A 13 -1.16 8.80 -3.55
N ALA A 14 -1.31 9.01 -4.86
CA ALA A 14 -2.49 8.58 -5.60
C ALA A 14 -2.49 7.11 -6.08
N HIS A 15 -1.32 6.44 -6.18
CA HIS A 15 -1.26 5.19 -6.98
C HIS A 15 -0.44 4.03 -6.44
N THR A 16 0.02 4.05 -5.19
CA THR A 16 0.99 3.05 -4.74
C THR A 16 0.94 2.88 -3.22
N SER A 17 1.38 1.71 -2.72
CA SER A 17 1.71 1.40 -1.32
C SER A 17 2.90 2.23 -0.79
N HIS A 18 2.83 3.54 -1.02
CA HIS A 18 3.75 4.54 -0.52
C HIS A 18 3.24 5.11 0.79
N SER A 19 4.17 5.25 1.73
CA SER A 19 3.96 6.01 2.95
C SER A 19 4.87 7.23 2.94
N ILE A 20 4.28 8.39 3.22
CA ILE A 20 4.98 9.67 3.34
C ILE A 20 4.88 10.15 4.78
N VAL A 21 6.01 10.44 5.39
CA VAL A 21 6.10 11.06 6.73
C VAL A 21 6.70 12.44 6.60
N TYR A 22 5.97 13.47 7.05
CA TYR A 22 6.45 14.85 7.09
C TYR A 22 7.25 15.10 8.38
N VAL A 23 8.42 15.75 8.25
CA VAL A 23 9.30 16.09 9.38
C VAL A 23 9.32 17.61 9.53
N GLY A 24 8.94 18.11 10.71
CA GLY A 24 8.97 19.54 11.05
C GLY A 24 9.89 19.85 12.24
N ILE A 25 10.59 20.98 12.17
CA ILE A 25 11.42 21.54 13.25
C ILE A 25 10.95 22.98 13.49
N ASP A 26 10.62 23.33 14.73
CA ASP A 26 10.18 24.69 15.12
C ASP A 26 9.09 25.27 14.20
N SER A 27 8.04 24.49 13.95
CA SER A 27 6.93 24.84 13.05
C SER A 27 7.30 25.07 11.58
N THR A 28 8.52 24.72 11.19
CA THR A 28 9.02 24.76 9.80
C THR A 28 9.12 23.35 9.25
N LEU A 29 8.60 23.11 8.04
CA LEU A 29 8.79 21.84 7.34
C LEU A 29 10.28 21.65 7.03
N ALA A 30 10.91 20.65 7.64
CA ALA A 30 12.32 20.35 7.48
C ALA A 30 12.58 19.30 6.37
N GLY A 31 11.61 18.45 6.08
CA GLY A 31 11.72 17.45 5.00
C GLY A 31 10.62 16.40 5.06
N LEU A 32 10.79 15.33 4.27
CA LEU A 32 9.93 14.14 4.31
C LEU A 32 10.76 12.86 4.24
N ILE A 33 10.19 11.79 4.76
CA ILE A 33 10.67 10.42 4.59
C ILE A 33 9.65 9.68 3.73
N TYR A 34 10.15 9.07 2.66
CA TYR A 34 9.36 8.27 1.72
C TYR A 34 9.82 6.82 1.79
N PHE A 35 8.87 5.90 1.90
CA PHE A 35 9.13 4.47 1.82
C PHE A 35 8.00 3.74 1.10
N GLU A 36 8.39 2.71 0.35
CA GLU A 36 7.52 1.84 -0.43
C GLU A 36 7.56 0.43 0.16
N ASP A 37 6.40 -0.14 0.45
CA ASP A 37 6.32 -1.57 0.75
C ASP A 37 6.31 -2.34 -0.56
N HIS A 38 7.44 -2.97 -0.87
CA HIS A 38 7.53 -3.87 -2.01
C HIS A 38 6.86 -5.21 -1.71
N ILE A 39 6.00 -5.64 -2.62
CA ILE A 39 5.48 -7.01 -2.61
C ILE A 39 6.66 -7.94 -2.84
N ARG A 40 6.85 -8.90 -1.93
CA ARG A 40 7.82 -9.98 -2.11
C ARG A 40 7.54 -10.71 -3.44
N GLU A 41 8.58 -10.84 -4.27
CA GLU A 41 8.49 -11.41 -5.63
C GLU A 41 7.91 -12.84 -5.66
N ASP A 42 8.10 -13.61 -4.58
CA ASP A 42 7.68 -15.01 -4.49
C ASP A 42 6.21 -15.19 -4.09
N VAL A 43 5.52 -14.14 -3.63
CA VAL A 43 4.14 -14.24 -3.10
C VAL A 43 3.19 -14.77 -4.17
N GLY A 44 3.31 -14.32 -5.41
CA GLY A 44 2.47 -14.82 -6.51
C GLY A 44 2.65 -16.32 -6.76
N GLN A 45 3.87 -16.85 -6.61
CA GLN A 45 4.11 -18.30 -6.73
C GLN A 45 3.50 -19.07 -5.55
N VAL A 46 3.59 -18.54 -4.34
CA VAL A 46 2.99 -19.13 -3.14
C VAL A 46 1.48 -19.20 -3.27
N VAL A 47 0.81 -18.09 -3.62
CA VAL A 47 -0.65 -18.02 -3.84
C VAL A 47 -1.07 -19.06 -4.87
N LYS A 48 -0.36 -19.14 -6.00
CA LYS A 48 -0.63 -20.11 -7.06
C LYS A 48 -0.46 -21.56 -6.59
N SER A 49 0.59 -21.85 -5.82
CA SER A 49 0.86 -23.20 -5.30
C SER A 49 -0.22 -23.66 -4.34
N LEU A 50 -0.62 -22.80 -3.40
CA LEU A 50 -1.68 -23.08 -2.44
C LEU A 50 -3.04 -23.26 -3.14
N SER A 51 -3.35 -22.38 -4.09
CA SER A 51 -4.59 -22.47 -4.87
C SER A 51 -4.69 -23.78 -5.66
N LYS A 52 -3.58 -24.25 -6.25
CA LYS A 52 -3.49 -25.55 -6.95
C LYS A 52 -3.71 -26.75 -6.02
N GLN A 53 -3.45 -26.60 -4.73
CA GLN A 53 -3.71 -27.62 -3.71
C GLN A 53 -5.16 -27.57 -3.21
N GLY A 54 -6.00 -26.67 -3.73
CA GLY A 54 -7.38 -26.49 -3.27
C GLY A 54 -7.48 -25.70 -1.97
N ILE A 55 -6.42 -25.00 -1.56
CA ILE A 55 -6.41 -24.16 -0.36
C ILE A 55 -6.91 -22.78 -0.72
N ASP A 56 -7.92 -22.30 0.01
CA ASP A 56 -8.43 -20.94 -0.13
C ASP A 56 -7.47 -19.92 0.49
N VAL A 57 -7.01 -18.98 -0.33
CA VAL A 57 -6.12 -17.89 0.08
C VAL A 57 -6.93 -16.59 0.19
N TYR A 58 -6.81 -15.91 1.33
CA TYR A 58 -7.43 -14.62 1.61
C TYR A 58 -6.35 -13.58 1.95
N MET A 59 -6.59 -12.33 1.54
CA MET A 59 -5.77 -11.19 1.95
C MET A 59 -6.49 -10.45 3.08
N LEU A 60 -5.81 -10.25 4.20
CA LEU A 60 -6.25 -9.37 5.29
C LEU A 60 -5.45 -8.07 5.22
N TYR A 61 -6.12 -6.93 5.34
CA TYR A 61 -5.48 -5.62 5.35
C TYR A 61 -6.06 -4.72 6.44
N GLY A 62 -5.22 -3.87 7.04
CA GLY A 62 -5.64 -2.83 7.99
C GLY A 62 -5.33 -1.41 7.53
N ASP A 63 -4.66 -1.26 6.38
CA ASP A 63 -4.31 0.02 5.78
C ASP A 63 -5.35 0.44 4.71
N LYS A 64 -5.01 1.36 3.81
CA LYS A 64 -5.89 1.84 2.75
C LYS A 64 -6.32 0.73 1.79
N SER A 65 -7.62 0.72 1.46
CA SER A 65 -8.23 -0.29 0.58
C SER A 65 -7.66 -0.29 -0.85
N ASN A 66 -7.26 0.86 -1.38
CA ASN A 66 -6.63 0.97 -2.70
C ASN A 66 -5.31 0.19 -2.77
N ASN A 67 -4.48 0.26 -1.73
CA ASN A 67 -3.22 -0.47 -1.65
C ASN A 67 -3.49 -1.98 -1.58
N ALA A 68 -4.47 -2.39 -0.77
CA ALA A 68 -4.83 -3.80 -0.64
C ALA A 68 -5.35 -4.40 -1.94
N GLU A 69 -6.21 -3.69 -2.67
CA GLU A 69 -6.73 -4.16 -3.98
C GLU A 69 -5.61 -4.26 -5.03
N TYR A 70 -4.68 -3.30 -5.05
CA TYR A 70 -3.52 -3.34 -5.94
C TYR A 70 -2.63 -4.56 -5.65
N VAL A 71 -2.25 -4.77 -4.39
CA VAL A 71 -1.42 -5.90 -3.97
C VAL A 71 -2.12 -7.23 -4.28
N ALA A 72 -3.41 -7.36 -3.94
CA ALA A 72 -4.20 -8.56 -4.22
C ALA A 72 -4.21 -8.90 -5.72
N SER A 73 -4.43 -7.90 -6.57
CA SER A 73 -4.39 -8.05 -8.03
C SER A 73 -3.01 -8.52 -8.52
N ALA A 74 -1.93 -7.92 -8.00
CA ALA A 74 -0.56 -8.26 -8.37
C ALA A 74 -0.18 -9.72 -8.01
N VAL A 75 -0.76 -10.28 -6.94
CA VAL A 75 -0.46 -11.65 -6.48
C VAL A 75 -1.52 -12.69 -6.87
N GLY A 76 -2.57 -12.27 -7.59
CA GLY A 76 -3.63 -13.16 -8.09
C GLY A 76 -4.69 -13.57 -7.07
N ILE A 77 -4.93 -12.74 -6.05
CA ILE A 77 -6.03 -12.94 -5.09
C ILE A 77 -7.29 -12.23 -5.61
N PRO A 78 -8.44 -12.93 -5.75
CA PRO A 78 -9.70 -12.34 -6.20
C PRO A 78 -10.21 -11.26 -5.24
N LYS A 79 -10.90 -10.24 -5.74
CA LYS A 79 -11.42 -9.13 -4.94
C LYS A 79 -12.37 -9.60 -3.82
N GLU A 80 -13.16 -10.64 -4.07
CA GLU A 80 -14.05 -11.27 -3.08
C GLU A 80 -13.32 -11.97 -1.92
N LYS A 81 -12.01 -12.20 -2.06
CA LYS A 81 -11.13 -12.78 -1.03
C LYS A 81 -10.22 -11.74 -0.36
N VAL A 82 -10.45 -10.45 -0.57
CA VAL A 82 -9.75 -9.34 0.10
C VAL A 82 -10.64 -8.79 1.22
N ARG A 83 -10.15 -8.80 2.47
CA ARG A 83 -10.93 -8.41 3.65
C ARG A 83 -10.17 -7.43 4.52
N SER A 84 -10.88 -6.42 5.04
CA SER A 84 -10.35 -5.56 6.09
C SER A 84 -10.36 -6.31 7.42
N SER A 85 -9.31 -6.14 8.23
CA SER A 85 -9.25 -6.64 9.61
C SER A 85 -10.03 -5.75 10.58
#